data_AF-W7BN06-F1
#
_entry.id   AF-W7BN06-F1
#
_cell.length_a   1.000
_cell.length_b   1.000
_cell.length_c   1.000
_cell.angle_alpha   90.00
_cell.angle_beta   90.00
_cell.angle_gamma   90.00
#
_symmetry.space_group_name_H-M   'P 1'
#
loop_
_entity.id
_entity.type
_entity.pdbx_description
1 polymer ?
#
loop_
_entity_poly.entity_id
_entity_poly.type
_entity_poly.pdbx_seq_one_letter_code
_entity_poly.pdbx_strand_id
1 'polypeptide(L)'
;MVQKIFQYIEQNRENIVRYWISTYYTKTEEYAQRKEYDGFLMTQTQEITQLFHMVNQQMQQNYVSTSIFQNVGEDRKDIGTPLLETVQYFHLVFTATLEYLFQQLQQNKFTCSNSALYQYTLLLRKLEIQAEQDLILGYMK
;
A
#
# COMPACT_ATOMS: atom_id res chain seq x y z
N MET A 1 -6.89 -9.79 -19.09
CA MET A 1 -6.15 -10.64 -18.13
C MET A 1 -5.66 -9.76 -17.00
N VAL A 2 -5.83 -10.21 -15.75
CA VAL A 2 -5.42 -9.48 -14.53
C VAL A 2 -3.95 -9.05 -14.58
N GLN A 3 -3.10 -9.81 -15.27
CA GLN A 3 -1.70 -9.47 -15.52
C GLN A 3 -1.47 -8.05 -16.07
N LYS A 4 -2.35 -7.55 -16.96
CA LYS A 4 -2.24 -6.17 -17.48
C LYS A 4 -2.41 -5.13 -16.39
N ILE A 5 -3.26 -5.40 -15.40
CA ILE A 5 -3.48 -4.51 -14.25
C ILE A 5 -2.23 -4.52 -13.38
N PHE A 6 -1.68 -5.70 -13.04
CA PHE A 6 -0.44 -5.78 -12.26
C PHE A 6 0.74 -5.07 -12.92
N GLN A 7 0.92 -5.24 -14.23
CA GLN A 7 1.95 -4.53 -14.99
C GLN A 7 1.75 -3.02 -14.97
N TYR A 8 0.50 -2.57 -15.14
CA TYR A 8 0.18 -1.14 -15.10
C TYR A 8 0.44 -0.53 -13.71
N ILE A 9 0.02 -1.23 -12.65
CA ILE A 9 0.26 -0.84 -11.26
C ILE A 9 1.76 -0.78 -10.97
N GLU A 10 2.54 -1.76 -11.44
CA GLU A 10 4.00 -1.76 -11.31
C GLU A 10 4.65 -0.54 -11.97
N GLN A 11 4.27 -0.27 -13.23
CA GLN A 11 4.78 0.87 -14.01
C GLN A 11 4.42 2.22 -13.38
N ASN A 12 3.37 2.27 -12.58
CA ASN A 12 2.87 3.48 -11.93
C ASN A 12 3.09 3.50 -10.41
N ARG A 13 3.89 2.57 -9.85
CA ARG A 13 4.05 2.42 -8.39
C ARG A 13 4.42 3.74 -7.69
N GLU A 14 5.32 4.52 -8.28
CA GLU A 14 5.74 5.79 -7.68
C GLU A 14 4.61 6.81 -7.67
N ASN A 15 3.79 6.85 -8.72
CA ASN A 15 2.63 7.74 -8.79
C ASN A 15 1.56 7.34 -7.77
N ILE A 16 1.36 6.04 -7.58
CA ILE A 16 0.42 5.51 -6.57
C ILE A 16 0.89 5.85 -5.16
N VAL A 17 2.17 5.63 -4.85
CA VAL A 17 2.73 5.96 -3.52
C VAL A 17 2.69 7.47 -3.29
N ARG A 18 3.06 8.29 -4.27
CA ARG A 18 2.95 9.76 -4.16
C ARG A 18 1.50 10.22 -3.95
N TYR A 19 0.55 9.60 -4.65
CA TYR A 19 -0.88 9.86 -4.47
C TYR A 19 -1.32 9.50 -3.04
N TRP A 20 -0.96 8.31 -2.55
CA TRP A 20 -1.25 7.90 -1.18
C TRP A 20 -0.66 8.87 -0.15
N ILE A 21 0.60 9.27 -0.33
CA ILE A 21 1.28 10.19 0.59
C ILE A 21 0.57 11.53 0.67
N SER A 22 0.35 12.16 -0.48
CA SER A 22 -0.25 13.49 -0.56
C SER A 22 -1.73 13.50 -0.17
N THR A 23 -2.44 12.40 -0.37
CA THR A 23 -3.89 12.31 -0.11
C THR A 23 -4.19 11.91 1.34
N TYR A 24 -3.39 11.01 1.91
CA TYR A 24 -3.67 10.36 3.18
C TYR A 24 -2.54 10.54 4.19
N TYR A 25 -1.31 10.12 3.87
CA TYR A 25 -0.22 10.04 4.85
C TYR A 25 0.19 11.40 5.45
N THR A 26 0.09 12.47 4.67
CA THR A 26 0.42 13.83 5.17
C THR A 26 -0.62 14.40 6.15
N LYS A 27 -1.75 13.71 6.35
CA LYS A 27 -2.82 14.11 7.28
C LYS A 27 -2.73 13.38 8.63
N THR A 28 -1.66 12.64 8.85
CA THR A 28 -1.50 11.72 9.97
C THR A 28 -0.83 12.37 11.17
N GLU A 29 -1.04 11.81 12.37
CA GLU A 29 -0.34 12.31 13.56
C GLU A 29 1.15 11.92 13.49
N GLU A 30 1.47 10.72 13.00
CA GLU A 30 2.84 10.29 12.73
C GLU A 30 3.58 11.31 11.86
N TYR A 31 2.98 11.72 10.73
CA TYR A 31 3.59 12.74 9.87
C TYR A 31 3.69 14.08 10.58
N ALA A 32 2.64 14.53 11.29
CA ALA A 32 2.65 15.80 11.99
C ALA A 32 3.79 15.89 13.03
N GLN A 33 4.10 14.78 13.71
CA GLN A 33 5.16 14.68 14.70
C GLN A 33 6.56 14.60 14.08
N ARG A 34 6.68 14.12 12.83
CA ARG A 34 7.97 13.76 12.22
C ARG A 34 8.37 14.59 11.00
N LYS A 35 7.47 15.41 10.46
CA LYS A 35 7.72 16.23 9.26
C LYS A 35 8.93 17.17 9.38
N GLU A 36 9.32 17.54 10.59
CA GLU A 36 10.47 18.41 10.87
C GLU A 36 11.82 17.66 10.82
N TYR A 37 11.83 16.32 10.81
CA TYR A 37 13.05 15.56 10.64
C TYR A 37 13.48 15.55 9.17
N ASP A 38 14.67 16.07 8.92
CA ASP A 38 15.25 16.12 7.58
C ASP A 38 15.27 14.74 6.91
N GLY A 39 14.73 14.66 5.70
CA GLY A 39 14.70 13.43 4.90
C GLY A 39 13.64 12.40 5.31
N PHE A 40 12.90 12.59 6.41
CA PHE A 40 11.91 11.63 6.90
C PHE A 40 10.91 11.18 5.82
N LEU A 41 10.25 12.14 5.17
CA LEU A 41 9.25 11.84 4.15
C LEU A 41 9.87 11.13 2.93
N MET A 42 11.12 11.45 2.60
CA MET A 42 11.85 10.79 1.51
C MET A 42 12.13 9.32 1.84
N THR A 43 12.65 9.04 3.04
CA THR A 43 12.89 7.68 3.52
C THR A 43 11.60 6.87 3.57
N GLN A 44 10.53 7.43 4.17
CA GLN A 44 9.22 6.79 4.23
C GLN A 44 8.66 6.50 2.81
N THR A 45 8.84 7.42 1.87
CA THR A 45 8.42 7.21 0.47
C THR A 45 9.18 6.04 -0.17
N GLN A 46 10.49 5.94 0.07
CA GLN A 46 11.32 4.87 -0.49
C GLN A 46 10.93 3.51 0.10
N GLU A 47 10.78 3.41 1.41
CA GLU A 47 10.37 2.18 2.10
C GLU A 47 9.01 1.67 1.59
N ILE A 48 8.00 2.55 1.55
CA ILE A 48 6.66 2.17 1.06
C ILE A 48 6.70 1.79 -0.41
N THR A 49 7.49 2.48 -1.24
CA THR A 49 7.64 2.11 -2.66
C THR A 49 8.28 0.73 -2.84
N GLN A 50 9.27 0.39 -2.02
CA GLN A 50 9.92 -0.93 -2.05
C GLN A 50 8.98 -2.03 -1.58
N LEU A 51 8.26 -1.82 -0.47
CA LEU A 51 7.25 -2.75 0.02
C LEU A 51 6.16 -2.99 -1.02
N PHE A 52 5.65 -1.91 -1.63
CA PHE A 52 4.66 -1.98 -2.69
C PHE A 52 5.15 -2.81 -3.88
N HIS A 53 6.37 -2.54 -4.35
CA HIS A 53 6.98 -3.29 -5.44
C HIS A 53 7.07 -4.78 -5.12
N MET A 54 7.62 -5.13 -3.96
CA MET A 54 7.78 -6.53 -3.54
C MET A 54 6.44 -7.26 -3.47
N VAL A 55 5.43 -6.65 -2.87
CA VAL A 55 4.09 -7.22 -2.75
C VAL A 55 3.44 -7.39 -4.14
N ASN A 56 3.57 -6.41 -5.02
CA ASN A 56 3.02 -6.50 -6.37
C ASN A 56 3.71 -7.60 -7.21
N GLN A 57 5.04 -7.78 -7.08
CA GLN A 57 5.77 -8.88 -7.71
C GLN A 57 5.31 -10.25 -7.19
N GLN A 58 5.14 -10.37 -5.87
CA GLN A 58 4.61 -11.56 -5.21
C GLN A 58 3.19 -11.91 -5.73
N MET A 59 2.30 -10.92 -5.78
CA MET A 59 0.95 -11.11 -6.32
C MET A 59 0.96 -11.62 -7.77
N GLN A 60 1.86 -11.11 -8.63
CA GLN A 60 2.00 -11.58 -10.01
C GLN A 60 2.41 -13.05 -10.12
N GLN A 61 3.11 -13.57 -9.10
CA GLN A 61 3.55 -14.95 -9.01
C GLN A 61 2.50 -15.87 -8.35
N ASN A 62 1.30 -15.34 -8.02
CA ASN A 62 0.27 -16.02 -7.24
C ASN A 62 0.76 -16.52 -5.87
N TYR A 63 1.74 -15.83 -5.29
CA TYR A 63 2.30 -16.15 -3.98
C TYR A 63 2.54 -14.85 -3.22
N VAL A 64 1.84 -14.61 -2.12
CA VAL A 64 2.11 -13.45 -1.26
C VAL A 64 2.45 -13.91 0.13
N SER A 65 3.66 -13.55 0.59
CA SER A 65 4.04 -13.73 1.99
C SER A 65 3.75 -12.43 2.71
N THR A 66 2.68 -12.42 3.50
CA THR A 66 2.26 -11.26 4.31
C THR A 66 3.09 -11.09 5.58
N SER A 67 3.99 -12.04 5.89
CA SER A 67 4.86 -12.00 7.07
C SER A 67 5.76 -10.76 7.14
N ILE A 68 6.07 -10.13 6.00
CA ILE A 68 6.80 -8.85 5.99
C ILE A 68 6.07 -7.76 6.79
N PHE A 69 4.74 -7.79 6.82
CA PHE A 69 3.95 -6.82 7.55
C PHE A 69 4.08 -6.97 9.05
N GLN A 70 4.55 -8.12 9.57
CA GLN A 70 4.92 -8.25 10.97
C GLN A 70 6.05 -7.28 11.32
N ASN A 71 7.11 -7.22 10.49
CA ASN A 71 8.21 -6.29 10.71
C ASN A 71 7.72 -4.83 10.67
N VAL A 72 6.80 -4.51 9.73
CA VAL A 72 6.20 -3.17 9.68
C VAL A 72 5.45 -2.85 10.98
N GLY A 73 4.71 -3.81 11.54
CA GLY A 73 4.01 -3.65 12.80
C GLY A 73 4.95 -3.44 13.99
N GLU A 74 6.02 -4.24 14.07
CA GLU A 74 7.09 -4.11 15.07
C GLU A 74 7.75 -2.72 14.98
N ASP A 75 8.13 -2.29 13.77
CA ASP A 75 8.73 -0.97 13.52
C ASP A 75 7.79 0.18 13.97
N ARG A 76 6.49 0.08 13.67
CA ARG A 76 5.52 1.11 14.07
C ARG A 76 5.33 1.19 15.58
N LYS A 77 5.35 0.05 16.28
CA LYS A 77 5.35 0.01 17.75
C LYS A 77 6.62 0.64 18.31
N ASP A 78 7.79 0.31 17.77
CA ASP A 78 9.08 0.79 18.24
C ASP A 78 9.22 2.31 18.13
N ILE A 79 8.65 2.89 17.07
CA ILE A 79 8.63 4.35 16.90
C ILE A 79 7.47 5.02 17.66
N GLY A 80 6.57 4.26 18.30
CA GLY A 80 5.49 4.78 19.13
C GLY A 80 4.24 5.25 18.38
N THR A 81 4.05 4.86 17.12
CA THR A 81 2.83 5.17 16.35
C THR A 81 1.69 4.31 16.88
N PRO A 82 0.54 4.85 17.32
CA PRO A 82 -0.59 4.07 17.82
C PRO A 82 -1.04 2.96 16.87
N LEU A 83 -1.47 1.81 17.41
CA LEU A 83 -1.95 0.66 16.61
C LEU A 83 -3.10 1.05 15.68
N LEU A 84 -4.09 1.78 16.19
CA LEU A 84 -5.25 2.21 15.40
C LEU A 84 -4.82 3.03 14.19
N GLU A 85 -3.86 3.93 14.41
CA GLU A 85 -3.29 4.80 13.40
C GLU A 85 -2.51 3.99 12.34
N THR A 86 -1.66 3.05 12.81
CA THR A 86 -0.91 2.11 11.99
C THR A 86 -1.82 1.30 11.05
N VAL A 87 -2.88 0.70 11.60
CA VAL A 87 -3.84 -0.10 10.82
C VAL A 87 -4.61 0.79 9.84
N GLN A 88 -5.09 1.96 10.26
CA GLN A 88 -5.84 2.85 9.37
C GLN A 88 -5.01 3.26 8.14
N TYR A 89 -3.75 3.66 8.32
CA TYR A 89 -2.93 4.11 7.18
C TYR A 89 -2.50 2.99 6.27
N PHE A 90 -2.30 1.81 6.84
CA PHE A 90 -2.07 0.60 6.09
C PHE A 90 -3.20 0.34 5.08
N HIS A 91 -4.46 0.38 5.52
CA HIS A 91 -5.63 0.24 4.63
C HIS A 91 -5.71 1.32 3.54
N LEU A 92 -5.24 2.53 3.84
CA LEU A 92 -5.27 3.64 2.87
C LEU A 92 -4.34 3.40 1.67
N VAL A 93 -3.29 2.56 1.79
CA VAL A 93 -2.45 2.18 0.64
C VAL A 93 -3.26 1.37 -0.39
N PHE A 94 -4.06 0.41 0.06
CA PHE A 94 -4.93 -0.40 -0.81
C PHE A 94 -6.02 0.46 -1.44
N THR A 95 -6.59 1.37 -0.65
CA THR A 95 -7.58 2.35 -1.12
C THR A 95 -6.98 3.24 -2.21
N ALA A 96 -5.82 3.84 -1.96
CA ALA A 96 -5.11 4.68 -2.92
C ALA A 96 -4.79 3.95 -4.23
N THR A 97 -4.42 2.66 -4.14
CA THR A 97 -4.14 1.81 -5.31
C THR A 97 -5.38 1.65 -6.19
N LEU A 98 -6.52 1.34 -5.59
CA LEU A 98 -7.78 1.20 -6.31
C LEU A 98 -8.25 2.54 -6.88
N GLU A 99 -8.25 3.61 -6.07
CA GLU A 99 -8.64 4.94 -6.53
C GLU A 99 -7.81 5.39 -7.72
N TYR A 100 -6.47 5.23 -7.65
CA TYR A 100 -5.59 5.55 -8.76
C TYR A 100 -6.00 4.75 -10.01
N LEU A 101 -6.14 3.42 -9.90
CA LEU A 101 -6.55 2.57 -11.01
C LEU A 101 -7.88 3.01 -11.63
N PHE A 102 -8.90 3.29 -10.81
CA PHE A 102 -10.21 3.74 -11.27
C PHE A 102 -10.14 5.11 -11.96
N GLN A 103 -9.35 6.05 -11.44
CA GLN A 103 -9.12 7.35 -12.09
C GLN A 103 -8.47 7.18 -13.47
N GLN A 104 -7.49 6.28 -13.62
CA GLN A 104 -6.85 6.03 -14.91
C GLN A 104 -7.79 5.36 -15.93
N LEU A 105 -8.68 4.49 -15.45
CA LEU A 105 -9.76 3.91 -16.27
C LEU A 105 -10.77 4.99 -16.72
N GLN A 106 -11.22 5.85 -15.80
CA GLN A 106 -12.16 6.93 -16.09
C GLN A 106 -11.60 7.94 -17.09
N GLN A 107 -10.30 8.21 -17.03
CA GLN A 107 -9.59 9.12 -17.95
C GLN A 107 -9.19 8.45 -19.28
N ASN A 108 -9.56 7.18 -19.51
CA ASN A 108 -9.15 6.38 -20.66
C ASN A 108 -7.61 6.29 -20.85
N LYS A 109 -6.84 6.48 -19.77
CA LYS A 109 -5.36 6.34 -19.77
C LYS A 109 -4.92 4.89 -19.59
N PHE A 110 -5.82 4.05 -19.12
CA PHE A 110 -5.67 2.61 -19.03
C PHE A 110 -7.00 1.93 -19.38
N THR A 111 -6.94 0.72 -19.92
CA THR A 111 -8.14 -0.06 -20.24
C THR A 111 -7.93 -1.52 -19.86
N CYS A 112 -8.94 -2.12 -19.23
CA CYS A 112 -9.00 -3.55 -18.96
C CYS A 112 -10.45 -4.04 -19.06
N SER A 113 -10.67 -5.36 -19.04
CA SER A 113 -12.02 -5.91 -18.99
C SER A 113 -12.60 -5.81 -17.57
N ASN A 114 -13.92 -5.65 -17.46
CA ASN A 114 -14.61 -5.64 -16.17
C ASN A 114 -14.29 -6.89 -15.33
N SER A 115 -14.25 -8.07 -15.96
CA SER A 115 -13.87 -9.32 -15.30
C SER A 115 -12.46 -9.25 -14.68
N ALA A 116 -11.47 -8.69 -15.39
CA ALA A 116 -10.12 -8.55 -14.85
C ALA A 116 -10.08 -7.53 -13.70
N LEU A 117 -10.84 -6.44 -13.80
CA LEU A 117 -10.95 -5.43 -12.75
C LEU A 117 -11.56 -6.00 -11.47
N TYR A 118 -12.64 -6.79 -11.58
CA TYR A 118 -13.26 -7.46 -10.44
C TYR A 118 -12.30 -8.46 -9.79
N GLN A 119 -11.62 -9.30 -10.60
CA GLN A 119 -10.65 -10.26 -10.10
C GLN A 119 -9.49 -9.58 -9.36
N TYR A 120 -8.94 -8.51 -9.92
CA TYR A 120 -7.88 -7.73 -9.28
C TYR A 120 -8.34 -7.12 -7.96
N THR A 121 -9.53 -6.51 -7.94
CA THR A 121 -10.09 -5.88 -6.73
C THR A 121 -10.27 -6.91 -5.61
N LEU A 122 -10.81 -8.09 -5.92
CA LEU A 122 -10.97 -9.17 -4.95
C LEU A 122 -9.63 -9.71 -4.44
N LEU A 123 -8.64 -9.86 -5.33
CA LEU A 123 -7.28 -10.26 -4.95
C LEU A 123 -6.66 -9.27 -3.98
N LEU A 124 -6.77 -7.98 -4.28
CA LEU A 124 -6.21 -6.91 -3.46
C LEU A 124 -6.88 -6.85 -2.07
N ARG A 125 -8.21 -7.03 -1.98
CA ARG A 125 -8.93 -7.08 -0.69
C ARG A 125 -8.59 -8.31 0.16
N LYS A 126 -8.37 -9.47 -0.47
CA LYS A 126 -7.92 -10.66 0.25
C LYS A 126 -6.53 -10.45 0.85
N LEU A 127 -5.63 -9.86 0.08
CA LEU A 127 -4.30 -9.50 0.55
C LEU A 127 -4.37 -8.51 1.71
N GLU A 128 -5.16 -7.45 1.58
CA GLU A 128 -5.32 -6.42 2.61
C GLU A 128 -5.69 -7.03 3.98
N ILE A 129 -6.69 -7.91 4.02
CA ILE A 129 -7.13 -8.57 5.26
C ILE A 129 -6.02 -9.45 5.85
N GLN A 130 -5.32 -10.22 5.03
CA GLN A 130 -4.28 -11.11 5.51
C GLN A 130 -3.06 -10.33 6.03
N ALA A 131 -2.71 -9.25 5.33
CA ALA A 131 -1.61 -8.39 5.70
C ALA A 131 -1.92 -7.52 6.94
N GLU A 132 -3.18 -7.12 7.15
CA GLU A 132 -3.62 -6.48 8.40
C GLU A 132 -3.40 -7.41 9.61
N GLN A 133 -3.74 -8.70 9.48
CA GLN A 133 -3.52 -9.66 10.56
C GLN A 133 -2.05 -9.77 10.93
N ASP A 134 -1.16 -9.90 9.93
CA ASP A 134 0.28 -9.94 10.17
C ASP A 134 0.83 -8.62 10.73
N LEU A 135 0.32 -7.47 10.27
CA LEU A 135 0.66 -6.16 10.82
C LEU A 135 0.33 -6.07 12.31
N ILE A 136 -0.89 -6.46 12.69
CA ILE A 136 -1.33 -6.46 14.10
C ILE A 136 -0.49 -7.45 14.92
N LEU A 137 -0.23 -8.65 14.40
CA LEU A 137 0.61 -9.64 15.08
C LEU A 137 2.01 -9.13 15.34
N GLY A 138 2.62 -8.46 14.35
CA GLY A 138 3.91 -7.79 14.52
C GLY A 138 3.86 -6.72 15.60
N TYR A 139 2.88 -5.82 15.53
CA TYR A 139 2.72 -4.75 16.51
C TYR A 139 2.49 -5.27 17.94
N MET A 140 1.89 -6.45 18.11
CA MET A 140 1.64 -7.04 19.43
C MET A 140 2.85 -7.73 20.08
N LYS A 141 3.94 -7.99 19.34
CA LYS A 141 5.20 -8.52 19.90
C LYS A 141 5.93 -7.41 20.64
#